data_AF-A0A661JPI4-F1
#
_entry.id   AF-A0A661JPI4-F1
#
_cell.length_a   1.000
_cell.length_b   1.000
_cell.length_c   1.000
_cell.angle_alpha   90.00
_cell.angle_beta   90.00
_cell.angle_gamma   90.00
#
_symmetry.space_group_name_H-M   'P 1'
#
loop_
_entity.id
_entity.type
_entity.pdbx_description
1 polymer ?
#
loop_
_entity_poly.entity_id
_entity_poly.type
_entity_poly.pdbx_seq_one_letter_code
_entity_poly.pdbx_strand_id
1 'polypeptide(L)' 'MDVAEFRINFRGRFIHIRYFAVRGEKGEYLGTLEVTQDVTEIRKLEGERRLLDEEP' A
#
# COMPACT_ATOMS: atom_id res chain seq x y z
N MET A 1 -8.67 -6.42 13.16
CA MET A 1 -8.98 -5.47 12.08
C MET A 1 -9.33 -6.30 10.87
N ASP A 2 -10.52 -6.11 10.31
CA ASP A 2 -10.90 -6.76 9.05
C ASP A 2 -10.19 -6.02 7.92
N VAL A 3 -8.96 -6.43 7.62
CA VAL A 3 -8.19 -5.93 6.49
C VAL A 3 -8.41 -6.87 5.32
N ALA A 4 -8.98 -6.35 4.25
CA ALA A 4 -9.02 -7.07 2.97
C ALA A 4 -7.86 -6.61 2.11
N GLU A 5 -7.08 -7.56 1.62
CA GLU A 5 -5.89 -7.29 0.81
C GLU A 5 -5.96 -8.03 -0.53
N PHE A 6 -5.67 -7.30 -1.61
CA PHE A 6 -5.66 -7.82 -2.97
C PHE A 6 -4.38 -7.40 -3.70
N ARG A 7 -3.94 -8.26 -4.61
CA ARG A 7 -2.80 -8.01 -5.50
C ARG A 7 -3.19 -8.41 -6.91
N ILE A 8 -3.11 -7.47 -7.85
CA ILE A 8 -3.50 -7.71 -9.24
C ILE A 8 -2.44 -7.20 -10.21
N ASN A 9 -2.32 -7.88 -11.34
CA ASN A 9 -1.61 -7.33 -12.50
C ASN A 9 -2.59 -6.52 -13.33
N PHE A 10 -2.37 -5.22 -13.45
CA PHE A 10 -3.24 -4.33 -14.21
C PHE A 10 -2.39 -3.49 -15.17
N ARG A 11 -2.58 -3.71 -16.48
CA ARG A 11 -1.87 -2.99 -17.56
C ARG A 11 -0.34 -2.99 -17.39
N GLY A 12 0.22 -4.15 -17.04
CA GLY A 12 1.67 -4.31 -16.82
C GLY A 12 2.19 -3.77 -15.48
N ARG A 13 1.31 -3.25 -14.62
CA ARG A 13 1.65 -2.78 -13.27
C ARG A 13 1.18 -3.78 -12.23
N PHE A 14 1.98 -3.98 -11.18
CA PHE A 14 1.61 -4.80 -10.03
C PHE A 14 0.99 -3.91 -8.95
N ILE A 15 -0.34 -3.97 -8.84
CA ILE A 15 -1.12 -3.11 -7.95
C ILE A 15 -1.43 -3.87 -6.66
N HIS A 16 -1.15 -3.23 -5.53
CA HIS A 16 -1.47 -3.69 -4.19
C HIS A 16 -2.58 -2.82 -3.62
N ILE A 17 -3.69 -3.44 -3.24
CA ILE A 17 -4.91 -2.77 -2.76
C ILE A 17 -5.20 -3.28 -1.34
N ARG A 18 -5.41 -2.35 -0.41
CA ARG A 18 -5.77 -2.65 0.97
C ARG A 18 -6.97 -1.85 1.42
N TYR A 19 -7.91 -2.50 2.06
CA TYR A 19 -9.09 -1.89 2.67
C TYR A 19 -8.99 -1.96 4.18
N PHE A 20 -9.19 -0.82 4.84
CA PHE A 20 -9.20 -0.70 6.29
C PHE A 20 -10.54 -0.15 6.75
N ALA A 21 -11.21 -0.84 7.67
CA ALA A 21 -12.37 -0.29 8.36
C ALA A 21 -11.90 0.87 9.28
N VAL A 22 -12.37 2.08 9.00
CA VAL A 22 -12.14 3.26 9.81
C VAL A 22 -13.18 3.28 10.92
N ARG A 23 -12.72 3.41 12.17
CA ARG A 23 -13.56 3.46 13.35
C ARG A 23 -13.24 4.70 14.19
N GLY A 24 -14.28 5.30 14.77
CA GLY A 24 -14.12 6.42 15.68
C GLY A 24 -13.69 5.97 17.08
N GLU A 25 -13.57 6.94 17.99
CA GLU A 25 -13.07 6.70 19.36
C GLU A 25 -13.93 5.71 20.15
N LYS A 26 -15.23 5.61 19.82
CA LYS A 26 -16.18 4.70 20.48
C LYS A 26 -16.35 3.38 19.70
N GLY A 27 -15.51 3.12 18.70
CA GLY A 27 -15.52 1.91 17.90
C GLY A 27 -16.59 1.88 16.79
N GLU A 28 -17.36 2.96 16.65
CA GLU A 28 -18.36 3.12 15.61
C GLU A 28 -17.72 3.06 14.22
N TYR A 29 -18.37 2.38 13.29
CA TYR A 29 -17.87 2.31 11.92
C TYR A 29 -18.10 3.65 11.21
N LEU A 30 -17.02 4.28 10.76
CA LEU A 30 -17.05 5.56 10.06
C LEU A 30 -16.91 5.41 8.54
N GLY A 31 -16.42 4.27 8.07
CA GLY A 31 -16.24 4.02 6.64
C GLY A 31 -15.06 3.10 6.36
N THR A 32 -14.63 3.07 5.10
CA THR A 32 -13.49 2.29 4.66
C THR A 32 -12.45 3.20 4.02
N LEU A 33 -11.19 3.04 4.42
CA LEU A 33 -10.05 3.62 3.73
C LEU A 33 -9.50 2.60 2.75
N GLU A 34 -9.55 2.91 1.46
CA GLU A 34 -8.87 2.16 0.41
C GLU A 34 -7.48 2.77 0.17
N VAL A 35 -6.46 1.92 0.17
CA VAL A 35 -5.10 2.28 -0.21
C VAL A 35 -4.71 1.45 -1.43
N THR A 36 -4.50 2.13 -2.55
CA THR A 36 -4.06 1.53 -3.82
C THR A 36 -2.66 2.00 -4.15
N GLN A 37 -1.72 1.06 -4.25
CA GLN A 37 -0.31 1.33 -4.52
C GLN A 37 0.14 0.56 -5.76
N ASP A 38 0.78 1.25 -6.70
CA ASP A 38 1.61 0.57 -7.68
C ASP A 38 2.95 0.23 -7.04
N VAL A 39 3.19 -1.07 -6.84
CA VAL A 39 4.42 -1.57 -6.22
C VAL A 39 5.31 -2.27 -7.25
N THR A 40 5.13 -1.98 -8.54
CA THR A 40 5.92 -2.57 -9.64
C THR A 40 7.41 -2.38 -9.43
N GLU A 41 7.86 -1.16 -9.15
CA GLU A 41 9.29 -0.88 -8.93
C GLU A 41 9.76 -1.39 -7.56
N ILE A 42 8.90 -1.30 -6.53
CA ILE A 42 9.20 -1.82 -5.20
C ILE A 42 9.50 -3.33 -5.25
N ARG A 43 8.77 -4.08 -6.08
CA ARG A 43 8.97 -5.53 -6.26
C ARG A 43 10.32 -5.87 -6.92
N LYS A 44 10.96 -4.92 -7.60
CA LYS A 44 12.29 -5.09 -8.23
C LYS A 44 13.44 -4.72 -7.29
N LEU A 45 13.15 -4.08 -6.15
CA LEU A 45 14.18 -3.68 -5.21
C LEU A 45 14.83 -4.91 -4.57
N GLU A 46 16.15 -4.91 -4.56
CA GLU A 46 16.99 -5.89 -3.88
C GLU A 46 18.05 -5.15 -3.06
N GLY A 47 18.63 -5.81 -2.06
CA GLY A 47 19.61 -5.17 -1.17
C GLY A 47 19.00 -4.09 -0.27
N GLU A 48 19.79 -3.07 0.08
CA GLU A 48 19.38 -1.99 0.98
C GLU A 48 19.95 -0.64 0.53
N ARG A 49 19.16 0.43 0.68
CA ARG A 49 19.62 1.82 0.52
C ARG A 49 19.36 2.58 1.82
N ARG A 50 20.43 2.99 2.50
CA ARG A 50 20.38 3.53 3.88
C ARG A 50 20.61 5.05 3.97
N LEU A 51 21.04 5.70 2.89
CA LEU A 51 21.27 7.15 2.82
C LEU A 51 20.70 7.71 1.51
N LEU A 52 20.30 8.99 1.54
CA LEU A 52 19.99 9.75 0.33
C LEU A 52 21.31 10.02 -0.39
N ASP A 53 21.49 9.46 -1.59
CA ASP A 53 22.53 9.97 -2.48
C ASP A 53 22.00 11.30 -3.02
N GLU A 54 22.44 12.41 -2.42
CA GLU A 54 22.32 13.72 -3.06
C GLU A 54 23.26 13.69 -4.27
N GLU A 55 22.70 13.47 -5.47
CA GLU A 55 23.45 13.70 -6.71
C GLU A 55 23.69 15.21 -6.88
N PRO A 56 24.88 15.63 -7.36
CA PRO A 56 25.20 17.02 -7.66
C PRO A 56 24.43 17.60 -8.86
#